data_AF-A0A4S2J7D1-F1
#
_entry.id   AF-A0A4S2J7D1-F1
#
_cell.length_a   1.000
_cell.length_b   1.000
_cell.length_c   1.000
_cell.angle_alpha   90.00
_cell.angle_beta   90.00
_cell.angle_gamma   90.00
#
_symmetry.space_group_name_H-M   'P 1'
#
loop_
_entity.id
_entity.type
_entity.pdbx_description
1 polymer ?
#
loop_
_entity_poly.entity_id
_entity_poly.type
_entity_poly.pdbx_seq_one_letter_code
_entity_poly.pdbx_strand_id
1 'polypeptide(L)'
;MGIPSTPHLTHGLVVVQPLKHQRCSACRRGPLSLLVLENGAPRCLNCADLGHLVLLPRGDTALTRRSREESVLSAVVVRFNRRKGRYERQGVLVEEAALVRAEERCLADAEARRRRRARDARRRGVEDERFAASFAAEILRLFPGCPAERARAIAAHASVRGSGRVGRSAAGRALSEGAVISAVVAGVRHVDTPYDQLLMSGVSRYEARRRIAPAVEGVLREWQGAGEEDAG
;
A
#
# COMPACT_ATOMS: atom_id res chain seq x y z
N MET A 1 9.02 3.95 32.02
CA MET A 1 8.27 4.21 30.77
C MET A 1 9.19 4.98 29.82
N GLY A 2 9.85 4.26 28.90
CA GLY A 2 10.84 4.84 27.99
C GLY A 2 10.21 5.78 26.96
N ILE A 3 10.90 6.88 26.67
CA ILE A 3 10.61 7.74 25.53
C ILE A 3 10.86 6.88 24.28
N PRO A 4 9.90 6.71 23.36
CA PRO A 4 10.15 5.97 22.13
C PRO A 4 11.28 6.64 21.36
N SER A 5 12.28 5.83 20.97
CA SER A 5 13.48 6.28 20.26
C SER A 5 13.10 7.15 19.06
N THR A 6 13.71 8.33 18.98
CA THR A 6 13.49 9.30 17.91
C THR A 6 13.90 8.69 16.58
N PRO A 7 13.07 8.75 15.52
CA PRO A 7 13.47 8.29 14.21
C PRO A 7 14.55 9.24 13.66
N HIS A 8 15.79 8.75 13.57
CA HIS A 8 16.85 9.42 12.83
C HIS A 8 16.60 9.21 11.33
N LEU A 9 16.05 10.23 10.66
CA LEU A 9 16.13 10.32 9.20
C LEU A 9 17.52 10.83 8.87
N THR A 10 18.27 10.05 8.09
CA THR A 10 19.71 10.20 7.89
C THR A 10 20.18 11.55 7.33
N HIS A 11 19.31 12.44 6.84
CA HIS A 11 19.70 13.78 6.35
C HIS A 11 18.62 14.87 6.48
N GLY A 12 17.81 14.90 7.55
CA GLY A 12 16.81 15.98 7.67
C GLY A 12 16.25 16.23 9.07
N LEU A 13 15.84 17.49 9.31
CA LEU A 13 15.19 17.92 10.55
C LEU A 13 13.85 17.21 10.75
N VAL A 14 13.58 16.79 11.98
CA VAL A 14 12.35 16.08 12.36
C VAL A 14 11.64 16.84 13.47
N VAL A 15 10.36 17.15 13.23
CA VAL A 15 9.47 17.76 14.21
C VAL A 15 8.42 16.75 14.63
N VAL A 16 8.17 16.66 15.93
CA VAL A 16 7.23 15.70 16.52
C VAL A 16 5.96 16.43 16.94
N GLN A 17 4.81 15.91 16.53
CA GLN A 17 3.53 16.19 17.17
C GLN A 17 3.40 15.30 18.41
N PRO A 18 3.50 15.87 19.63
CA PRO A 18 3.50 15.07 20.84
C PRO A 18 2.10 14.50 21.13
N LEU A 19 2.05 13.32 21.74
CA LEU A 19 0.79 12.71 22.20
C LEU A 19 0.37 13.18 23.60
N LYS A 20 1.28 13.81 24.35
CA LYS A 20 1.07 14.33 25.70
C LYS A 20 1.43 15.80 25.75
N HIS A 21 0.90 16.54 26.72
CA HIS A 21 1.28 17.93 26.93
C HIS A 21 2.77 18.02 27.30
N GLN A 22 3.54 18.70 26.46
CA GLN A 22 4.95 18.98 26.68
C GLN A 22 5.16 20.50 26.77
N ARG A 23 6.15 20.93 27.55
CA ARG A 23 6.61 22.33 27.61
C ARG A 23 8.02 22.43 27.03
N CYS A 24 8.35 23.57 26.45
CA CYS A 24 9.69 23.85 25.96
C CYS A 24 10.67 23.90 27.15
N SER A 25 11.78 23.19 27.05
CA SER A 25 12.81 23.18 28.09
C SER A 25 13.63 24.47 28.17
N ALA A 26 13.62 25.31 27.12
CA ALA A 26 14.28 26.62 27.11
C ALA A 26 13.35 27.72 27.63
N CYS A 27 12.28 28.03 26.88
CA CYS A 27 11.40 29.16 27.21
C CYS A 27 10.21 28.81 28.13
N ARG A 28 10.08 27.55 28.57
CA ARG A 28 9.02 27.05 29.49
C ARG A 28 7.58 27.18 28.99
N ARG A 29 7.36 27.70 27.78
CA ARG A 29 6.05 27.80 27.11
C ARG A 29 5.50 26.42 26.74
N GLY A 30 4.17 26.30 26.74
CA GLY A 30 3.44 25.11 26.34
C GLY A 30 1.96 25.21 26.74
N PRO A 31 1.12 24.23 26.39
CA PRO A 31 1.49 22.96 25.73
C PRO A 31 1.97 23.15 24.29
N LEU A 32 3.00 22.40 23.89
CA LEU A 32 3.53 22.43 22.52
C LEU A 32 2.68 21.56 21.58
N SER A 33 2.20 22.15 20.48
CA SER A 33 1.56 21.41 19.37
C SER A 33 2.58 20.73 18.46
N LEU A 34 3.79 21.31 18.37
CA LEU A 34 4.94 20.81 17.63
C LEU A 34 6.20 21.04 18.47
N LEU A 35 7.09 20.06 18.49
CA LEU A 35 8.38 20.15 19.18
C LEU A 35 9.51 19.53 18.38
N VAL A 36 10.72 20.03 18.62
CA VAL A 36 11.98 19.40 18.19
C VAL A 36 12.62 18.76 19.42
N LEU A 37 13.22 17.59 19.24
CA LEU A 37 14.04 16.98 20.28
C LEU A 37 15.49 17.37 20.02
N GLU A 38 16.01 18.27 20.84
CA GLU A 38 17.43 18.66 20.84
C GLU A 38 18.09 18.13 22.09
N ASN A 39 19.15 17.34 21.94
CA ASN A 39 19.86 16.72 23.06
C ASN A 39 18.91 15.97 24.04
N GLY A 40 17.87 15.33 23.50
CA GLY A 40 16.85 14.62 24.29
C GLY A 40 15.83 15.53 24.99
N ALA A 41 15.94 16.86 24.88
CA ALA A 41 15.03 17.81 25.51
C ALA A 41 14.06 18.44 24.49
N PRO A 42 12.77 18.65 24.85
CA PRO A 42 11.79 19.23 23.94
C PRO A 42 11.97 20.75 23.78
N ARG A 43 12.16 21.22 22.55
CA ARG A 43 12.16 22.64 22.18
C ARG A 43 10.91 23.00 21.38
N CYS A 44 10.37 24.20 21.59
CA CYS A 44 9.37 24.76 20.68
C CYS A 44 10.03 25.19 19.36
N LEU A 45 9.24 25.38 18.31
CA LEU A 45 9.76 25.78 17.00
C LEU A 45 10.59 27.07 17.05
N ASN A 46 10.19 28.07 17.84
CA ASN A 46 10.94 29.32 17.95
C ASN A 46 12.30 29.12 18.61
N CYS A 47 12.40 28.29 19.64
CA CYS A 47 13.68 28.02 20.32
C CYS A 47 14.60 27.09 19.51
N ALA A 48 14.07 26.43 18.48
CA ALA A 48 14.82 25.58 17.56
C ALA A 48 15.02 26.28 16.20
N ASP A 49 14.81 27.59 16.12
CA ASP A 49 14.92 28.41 14.91
C ASP A 49 14.03 27.98 13.72
N LEU A 50 12.98 27.20 13.97
CA LEU A 50 11.98 26.76 12.98
C LEU A 50 10.66 27.54 13.04
N GLY A 51 10.59 28.57 13.88
CA GLY A 51 9.36 29.34 14.14
C GLY A 51 8.79 30.07 12.93
N HIS A 52 9.63 30.34 11.92
CA HIS A 52 9.27 31.02 10.69
C HIS A 52 8.73 30.08 9.59
N LEU A 53 8.75 28.76 9.83
CA LEU A 53 8.26 27.78 8.88
C LEU A 53 6.76 27.53 9.05
N VAL A 54 6.08 27.36 7.92
CA VAL A 54 4.64 27.04 7.87
C VAL A 54 4.44 25.54 7.68
N LEU A 55 3.42 24.99 8.37
CA LEU A 55 3.08 23.57 8.27
C LEU A 55 2.24 23.32 7.03
N LEU A 56 2.80 22.58 6.08
CA LEU A 56 2.06 21.95 4.99
C LEU A 56 1.64 20.53 5.42
N PRO A 57 0.33 20.26 5.61
CA PRO A 57 -0.15 18.92 5.91
C PRO A 57 0.12 17.92 4.78
N ARG A 58 0.17 16.63 5.12
CA ARG A 58 0.24 15.56 4.11
C ARG A 58 -1.00 15.58 3.21
N GLY A 59 -0.82 15.26 1.92
CA GLY A 59 -1.94 15.11 1.00
C GLY A 59 -1.50 15.12 -0.45
N ASP A 60 -1.23 16.32 -0.98
CA ASP A 60 -0.73 16.48 -2.35
C ASP A 60 0.78 16.23 -2.40
N THR A 61 1.16 15.05 -2.89
CA THR A 61 2.56 14.65 -3.08
C THR A 61 3.35 15.61 -3.96
N ALA A 62 2.73 16.20 -4.99
CA ALA A 62 3.40 17.16 -5.86
C ALA A 62 3.69 18.46 -5.13
N LEU A 63 2.70 18.97 -4.38
CA LEU A 63 2.86 20.17 -3.57
C LEU A 63 3.91 19.94 -2.46
N THR A 64 3.79 18.88 -1.67
CA THR A 64 4.76 18.55 -0.62
C THR A 64 6.18 18.41 -1.16
N ARG A 65 6.37 17.76 -2.32
CA ARG A 65 7.69 17.62 -2.93
C ARG A 65 8.24 18.99 -3.37
N ARG A 66 7.43 19.78 -4.08
CA ARG A 66 7.85 21.09 -4.60
C ARG A 66 8.13 22.09 -3.50
N SER A 67 7.28 22.19 -2.49
CA SER A 67 7.52 23.10 -1.36
C SER A 67 8.85 22.77 -0.65
N ARG A 68 9.21 21.48 -0.57
CA ARG A 68 10.52 21.08 -0.03
C ARG A 68 11.70 21.39 -0.94
N GLU A 69 11.53 21.23 -2.25
CA GLU A 69 12.56 21.58 -3.26
C GLU A 69 12.82 23.10 -3.29
N GLU A 70 11.76 23.89 -3.11
CA GLU A 70 11.80 25.35 -3.15
C GLU A 70 12.23 26.00 -1.83
N SER A 71 12.21 25.26 -0.71
CA SER A 71 12.61 25.76 0.60
C SER A 71 14.09 25.48 0.85
N VAL A 72 14.80 26.47 1.39
CA VAL A 72 16.16 26.28 1.91
C VAL A 72 16.12 25.44 3.19
N LEU A 73 15.16 25.74 4.07
CA LEU A 73 14.95 25.02 5.32
C LEU A 73 13.63 24.24 5.29
N SER A 74 13.69 22.94 5.62
CA SER A 74 12.48 22.14 5.77
C SER A 74 12.62 21.09 6.86
N ALA A 75 11.52 20.75 7.53
CA ALA A 75 11.50 19.74 8.58
C ALA A 75 10.28 18.82 8.48
N VAL A 76 10.50 17.51 8.54
CA VAL A 76 9.42 16.53 8.43
C VAL A 76 8.65 16.44 9.73
N VAL A 77 7.33 16.58 9.66
CA VAL A 77 6.46 16.47 10.83
C VAL A 77 5.98 15.02 10.97
N VAL A 78 6.19 14.43 12.15
CA VAL A 78 5.79 13.07 12.48
C VAL A 78 4.92 13.01 13.72
N ARG A 79 4.05 11.99 13.79
CA ARG A 79 3.24 11.69 14.97
C ARG A 79 3.28 10.20 15.24
N PHE A 80 3.38 9.82 16.51
CA PHE A 80 3.35 8.42 16.90
C PHE A 80 1.94 7.84 16.78
N ASN A 81 1.79 6.79 15.98
CA ASN A 81 0.53 6.04 15.85
C ASN A 81 0.54 4.88 16.86
N ARG A 82 -0.22 5.03 17.96
CA ARG A 82 -0.30 4.02 19.04
C ARG A 82 -0.76 2.65 18.54
N ARG A 83 -1.73 2.61 17.63
CA ARG A 83 -2.30 1.35 17.10
C ARG A 83 -1.28 0.56 16.29
N LYS A 84 -0.40 1.24 15.56
CA LYS A 84 0.61 0.61 14.70
C LYS A 84 2.01 0.56 15.32
N GLY A 85 2.19 1.09 16.53
CA GLY A 85 3.47 1.12 17.24
C GLY A 85 4.59 1.87 16.51
N ARG A 86 4.27 2.84 15.64
CA ARG A 86 5.28 3.53 14.81
C ARG A 86 4.95 4.99 14.55
N TYR A 87 5.97 5.78 14.22
CA TYR A 87 5.79 7.15 13.75
C TYR A 87 5.25 7.18 12.31
N GLU A 88 4.28 8.05 12.07
CA GLU A 88 3.72 8.33 10.75
C GLU A 88 3.94 9.80 10.40
N ARG A 89 4.35 10.06 9.16
CA ARG A 89 4.47 11.43 8.63
C ARG A 89 3.09 12.10 8.57
N GLN A 90 3.03 13.32 9.09
CA GLN A 90 1.83 14.17 9.15
C GLN A 90 1.90 15.35 8.18
N GLY A 91 3.10 15.74 7.76
CA GLY A 91 3.32 16.88 6.87
C GLY A 91 4.77 17.29 6.86
N VAL A 92 5.02 18.51 6.40
CA VAL A 92 6.34 19.13 6.37
C VAL A 92 6.24 20.60 6.75
N LEU A 93 7.20 21.10 7.51
CA LEU A 93 7.43 22.53 7.72
C LEU A 93 8.33 23.04 6.59
N VAL A 94 7.91 24.12 5.95
CA VAL A 94 8.56 24.73 4.78
C VAL A 94 8.50 26.26 4.90
N GLU A 95 9.31 26.96 4.14
CA GLU A 95 9.24 28.42 4.08
C GLU A 95 7.95 28.86 3.38
N GLU A 96 7.33 29.93 3.86
CA GLU A 96 6.05 30.43 3.29
C GLU A 96 6.21 30.82 1.82
N ALA A 97 7.27 31.56 1.48
CA ALA A 97 7.55 31.93 0.09
C ALA A 97 7.78 30.72 -0.83
N ALA A 98 8.38 29.64 -0.31
CA ALA A 98 8.57 28.39 -1.04
C ALA A 98 7.25 27.64 -1.25
N LEU A 99 6.35 27.68 -0.25
CA LEU A 99 5.00 27.13 -0.38
C LEU A 99 4.22 27.85 -1.48
N VAL A 100 4.21 29.19 -1.49
CA VAL A 100 3.52 29.99 -2.51
C VAL A 100 4.02 29.66 -3.92
N ARG A 101 5.34 29.67 -4.14
CA ARG A 101 5.92 29.27 -5.46
C ARG A 101 5.53 27.85 -5.86
N ALA A 102 5.51 26.93 -4.89
CA ALA A 102 5.11 25.55 -5.16
C ALA A 102 3.63 25.43 -5.54
N GLU A 103 2.75 26.21 -4.92
CA GLU A 103 1.31 26.27 -5.24
C GLU A 103 1.09 26.82 -6.66
N GLU A 104 1.73 27.92 -7.02
CA GLU A 104 1.68 28.51 -8.36
C GLU A 104 2.13 27.49 -9.42
N ARG A 105 3.27 26.82 -9.20
CA ARG A 105 3.76 25.75 -10.09
C ARG A 105 2.77 24.58 -10.18
N CYS A 106 2.13 24.21 -9.06
CA CYS A 106 1.13 23.13 -9.01
C CYS A 106 -0.15 23.47 -9.76
N LEU A 107 -0.58 24.73 -9.73
CA LEU A 107 -1.73 25.23 -10.48
C LEU A 107 -1.40 25.27 -11.98
N ALA A 108 -0.23 25.79 -12.34
CA ALA A 108 0.21 25.93 -13.74
C ALA A 108 0.24 24.59 -14.50
N ASP A 109 0.58 23.49 -13.83
CA ASP A 109 0.67 22.17 -14.47
C ASP A 109 -0.44 21.18 -14.07
N ALA A 110 -1.46 21.63 -13.33
CA ALA A 110 -2.52 20.79 -12.79
C ALA A 110 -3.23 19.97 -13.88
N GLU A 111 -3.63 20.61 -14.98
CA GLU A 111 -4.36 19.96 -16.06
C GLU A 111 -3.47 19.02 -16.87
N ALA A 112 -2.21 19.39 -17.12
CA ALA A 112 -1.24 18.51 -17.78
C ALA A 112 -1.01 17.24 -16.95
N ARG A 113 -0.86 17.36 -15.63
CA ARG A 113 -0.76 16.22 -14.69
C ARG A 113 -2.03 15.39 -14.70
N ARG A 114 -3.21 16.01 -14.68
CA ARG A 114 -4.51 15.31 -14.74
C ARG A 114 -4.63 14.48 -16.01
N ARG A 115 -4.35 15.06 -17.19
CA ARG A 115 -4.39 14.35 -18.47
C ARG A 115 -3.37 13.21 -18.55
N ARG A 116 -2.15 13.42 -18.04
CA ARG A 116 -1.13 12.36 -17.97
C ARG A 116 -1.61 11.20 -17.09
N ARG A 117 -2.14 11.49 -15.90
CA ARG A 117 -2.71 10.46 -14.99
C ARG A 117 -3.84 9.67 -15.66
N ALA A 118 -4.73 10.34 -16.38
CA ALA A 118 -5.82 9.67 -17.10
C ALA A 118 -5.29 8.73 -18.21
N ARG A 119 -4.32 9.19 -19.01
CA ARG A 119 -3.67 8.36 -20.03
C ARG A 119 -2.93 7.17 -19.44
N ASP A 120 -2.21 7.38 -18.35
CA ASP A 120 -1.49 6.31 -17.65
C ASP A 120 -2.45 5.31 -17.01
N ALA A 121 -3.57 5.76 -16.45
CA ALA A 121 -4.62 4.89 -15.92
C ALA A 121 -5.23 4.02 -17.03
N ARG A 122 -5.53 4.61 -18.20
CA ARG A 122 -6.03 3.87 -19.36
C ARG A 122 -5.01 2.83 -19.84
N ARG A 123 -3.74 3.22 -20.00
CA ARG A 123 -2.68 2.29 -20.42
C ARG A 123 -2.54 1.11 -19.45
N ARG A 124 -2.55 1.39 -18.14
CA ARG A 124 -2.51 0.36 -17.10
C ARG A 124 -3.73 -0.56 -17.12
N GLY A 125 -4.91 -0.02 -17.41
CA GLY A 125 -6.14 -0.83 -17.57
C GLY A 125 -5.99 -1.84 -18.68
N VAL A 126 -5.51 -1.41 -19.86
CA VAL A 126 -5.24 -2.31 -20.99
C VAL A 126 -4.16 -3.35 -20.65
N GLU A 127 -3.09 -2.96 -19.98
CA GLU A 127 -2.06 -3.91 -19.51
C GLU A 127 -2.62 -4.94 -18.51
N ASP A 128 -3.53 -4.52 -17.63
CA ASP A 128 -4.15 -5.40 -16.64
C ASP A 128 -5.12 -6.39 -17.28
N GLU A 129 -5.91 -5.95 -18.27
CA GLU A 129 -6.77 -6.84 -19.07
C GLU A 129 -5.95 -7.87 -19.84
N ARG A 130 -4.86 -7.44 -20.50
CA ARG A 130 -3.94 -8.36 -21.19
C ARG A 130 -3.31 -9.36 -20.24
N PHE A 131 -2.83 -8.91 -19.08
CA PHE A 131 -2.25 -9.80 -18.08
C PHE A 131 -3.28 -10.82 -17.56
N ALA A 132 -4.51 -10.39 -17.28
CA ALA A 132 -5.58 -11.29 -16.86
C ALA A 132 -5.94 -12.31 -17.96
N ALA A 133 -5.96 -11.90 -19.23
CA ALA A 133 -6.19 -12.80 -20.35
C ALA A 133 -5.07 -13.85 -20.48
N SER A 134 -3.79 -13.44 -20.41
CA SER A 134 -2.65 -14.37 -20.42
C SER A 134 -2.66 -15.32 -19.23
N PHE A 135 -3.03 -14.83 -18.04
CA PHE A 135 -3.16 -15.68 -16.85
C PHE A 135 -4.29 -16.70 -17.01
N ALA A 136 -5.45 -16.30 -17.56
CA ALA A 136 -6.54 -17.21 -17.83
C ALA A 136 -6.18 -18.28 -18.87
N ALA A 137 -5.46 -17.91 -19.93
CA ALA A 137 -4.96 -18.86 -20.92
C ALA A 137 -3.99 -19.89 -20.29
N GLU A 138 -3.12 -19.45 -19.39
CA GLU A 138 -2.21 -20.35 -18.68
C GLU A 138 -2.93 -21.29 -17.70
N ILE A 139 -4.02 -20.82 -17.06
CA ILE A 139 -4.90 -21.71 -16.29
C ILE A 139 -5.46 -22.79 -17.21
N LEU A 140 -6.04 -22.42 -18.36
CA LEU A 140 -6.64 -23.38 -19.29
C LEU A 140 -5.60 -24.35 -19.88
N ARG A 141 -4.35 -23.92 -20.03
CA ARG A 141 -3.25 -24.80 -20.44
C ARG A 141 -2.91 -25.87 -19.39
N LEU A 142 -2.92 -25.50 -18.11
CA LEU A 142 -2.61 -26.40 -16.99
C LEU A 142 -3.82 -27.23 -16.52
N PHE A 143 -5.02 -26.73 -16.79
CA PHE A 143 -6.30 -27.29 -16.34
C PHE A 143 -7.30 -27.24 -17.52
N PRO A 144 -7.14 -28.10 -18.55
CA PRO A 144 -7.96 -28.06 -19.77
C PRO A 144 -9.46 -28.24 -19.52
N GLY A 145 -9.86 -28.97 -18.49
CA GLY A 145 -11.25 -29.14 -18.07
C GLY A 145 -11.84 -27.97 -17.27
N CYS A 146 -11.05 -26.92 -16.96
CA CYS A 146 -11.54 -25.76 -16.24
C CYS A 146 -12.50 -24.94 -17.12
N PRO A 147 -13.72 -24.62 -16.66
CA PRO A 147 -14.61 -23.75 -17.43
C PRO A 147 -13.96 -22.39 -17.71
N ALA A 148 -14.06 -21.91 -18.95
CA ALA A 148 -13.44 -20.65 -19.37
C ALA A 148 -13.81 -19.46 -18.48
N GLU A 149 -15.07 -19.38 -18.03
CA GLU A 149 -15.51 -18.33 -17.10
C GLU A 149 -14.83 -18.43 -15.72
N ARG A 150 -14.58 -19.66 -15.23
CA ARG A 150 -13.87 -19.88 -13.96
C ARG A 150 -12.42 -19.46 -14.10
N ALA A 151 -11.74 -19.84 -15.18
CA ALA A 151 -10.38 -19.39 -15.48
C ALA A 151 -10.29 -17.86 -15.55
N ARG A 152 -11.23 -17.20 -16.25
CA ARG A 152 -11.30 -15.73 -16.31
C ARG A 152 -11.52 -15.10 -14.94
N ALA A 153 -12.44 -15.63 -14.13
CA ALA A 153 -12.72 -15.11 -12.79
C ALA A 153 -11.50 -15.24 -11.85
N ILE A 154 -10.83 -16.39 -11.87
CA ILE A 154 -9.61 -16.63 -11.06
C ILE A 154 -8.49 -15.68 -11.51
N ALA A 155 -8.27 -15.55 -12.82
CA ALA A 155 -7.25 -14.67 -13.38
C ALA A 155 -7.50 -13.19 -13.05
N ALA A 156 -8.75 -12.72 -13.21
CA ALA A 156 -9.14 -11.36 -12.85
C ALA A 156 -8.88 -11.10 -11.36
N HIS A 157 -9.28 -12.05 -10.50
CA HIS A 157 -9.08 -11.95 -9.06
C HIS A 157 -7.59 -11.96 -8.67
N ALA A 158 -6.77 -12.81 -9.29
CA ALA A 158 -5.33 -12.89 -9.05
C ALA A 158 -4.58 -11.64 -9.53
N SER A 159 -5.11 -10.95 -10.54
CA SER A 159 -4.49 -9.81 -11.23
C SER A 159 -4.73 -8.45 -10.56
N VAL A 160 -5.62 -8.37 -9.56
CA VAL A 160 -5.97 -7.13 -8.84
C VAL A 160 -4.70 -6.47 -8.25
N ARG A 161 -4.51 -5.18 -8.56
CA ARG A 161 -3.36 -4.39 -8.09
C ARG A 161 -3.50 -4.03 -6.60
N GLY A 162 -2.36 -3.92 -5.90
CA GLY A 162 -2.30 -3.36 -4.54
C GLY A 162 -2.81 -4.26 -3.41
N SER A 163 -3.30 -5.47 -3.71
CA SER A 163 -3.86 -6.39 -2.71
C SER A 163 -2.88 -7.46 -2.21
N GLY A 164 -1.62 -7.44 -2.66
CA GLY A 164 -0.62 -8.46 -2.29
C GLY A 164 -0.89 -9.86 -2.86
N ARG A 165 -1.68 -9.96 -3.94
CA ARG A 165 -2.06 -11.24 -4.57
C ARG A 165 -0.98 -11.79 -5.49
N VAL A 166 -1.05 -13.10 -5.72
CA VAL A 166 -0.05 -13.90 -6.43
C VAL A 166 0.30 -13.31 -7.80
N GLY A 167 -0.69 -12.83 -8.58
CA GLY A 167 -0.49 -12.29 -9.93
C GLY A 167 0.44 -11.07 -10.01
N ARG A 168 0.78 -10.42 -8.89
CA ARG A 168 1.73 -9.30 -8.85
C ARG A 168 3.03 -9.60 -8.09
N SER A 169 3.22 -10.85 -7.66
CA SER A 169 4.54 -11.36 -7.28
C SER A 169 5.43 -11.52 -8.51
N ALA A 170 6.74 -11.69 -8.32
CA ALA A 170 7.65 -11.98 -9.44
C ALA A 170 7.22 -13.27 -10.17
N ALA A 171 6.92 -14.33 -9.41
CA ALA A 171 6.44 -15.61 -9.93
C ALA A 171 5.11 -15.48 -10.70
N GLY A 172 4.14 -14.75 -10.15
CA GLY A 172 2.86 -14.53 -10.83
C GLY A 172 2.96 -13.63 -12.07
N ARG A 173 3.89 -12.66 -12.10
CA ARG A 173 4.17 -11.88 -13.33
C ARG A 173 4.84 -12.72 -14.42
N ALA A 174 5.66 -13.70 -14.02
CA ALA A 174 6.27 -14.67 -14.92
C ALA A 174 5.31 -15.79 -15.32
N LEU A 175 4.06 -15.78 -14.82
CA LEU A 175 3.08 -16.86 -15.00
C LEU A 175 3.67 -18.24 -14.66
N SER A 176 4.51 -18.31 -13.61
CA SER A 176 5.12 -19.57 -13.25
C SER A 176 4.03 -20.56 -12.83
N GLU A 177 4.20 -21.82 -13.23
CA GLU A 177 3.22 -22.89 -12.99
C GLU A 177 2.75 -22.94 -11.52
N GLY A 178 3.68 -22.96 -10.56
CA GLY A 178 3.33 -22.97 -9.13
C GLY A 178 2.53 -21.75 -8.66
N ALA A 179 2.70 -20.58 -9.29
CA ALA A 179 1.93 -19.38 -8.98
C ALA A 179 0.51 -19.45 -9.57
N VAL A 180 0.38 -20.00 -10.78
CA VAL A 180 -0.91 -20.23 -11.44
C VAL A 180 -1.71 -21.28 -10.66
N ILE A 181 -1.11 -22.43 -10.34
CA ILE A 181 -1.73 -23.48 -9.51
C ILE A 181 -2.17 -22.91 -8.16
N SER A 182 -1.32 -22.13 -7.49
CA SER A 182 -1.67 -21.52 -6.20
C SER A 182 -2.90 -20.60 -6.31
N ALA A 183 -3.03 -19.86 -7.41
CA ALA A 183 -4.18 -19.01 -7.67
C ALA A 183 -5.45 -19.83 -7.93
N VAL A 184 -5.36 -20.93 -8.69
CA VAL A 184 -6.47 -21.85 -8.94
C VAL A 184 -6.93 -22.52 -7.65
N VAL A 185 -6.01 -23.08 -6.85
CA VAL A 185 -6.29 -23.67 -5.53
C VAL A 185 -7.01 -22.66 -4.62
N ALA A 186 -6.57 -21.40 -4.63
CA ALA A 186 -7.23 -20.35 -3.87
C ALA A 186 -8.65 -20.06 -4.40
N GLY A 187 -8.81 -19.99 -5.73
CA GLY A 187 -10.12 -19.81 -6.37
C GLY A 187 -11.11 -20.92 -6.03
N VAL A 188 -10.66 -22.18 -6.14
CA VAL A 188 -11.47 -23.37 -5.84
C VAL A 188 -11.85 -23.40 -4.37
N ARG A 189 -10.89 -23.17 -3.46
CA ARG A 189 -11.13 -23.09 -2.02
C ARG A 189 -12.26 -22.13 -1.67
N HIS A 190 -12.29 -20.93 -2.24
CA HIS A 190 -13.25 -19.91 -1.83
C HIS A 190 -14.61 -20.04 -2.50
N VAL A 191 -14.70 -20.65 -3.68
CA VAL A 191 -15.95 -20.68 -4.46
C VAL A 191 -16.57 -22.07 -4.50
N ASP A 192 -15.76 -23.11 -4.59
CA ASP A 192 -16.24 -24.48 -4.82
C ASP A 192 -16.26 -25.30 -3.51
N THR A 193 -15.98 -24.68 -2.36
CA THR A 193 -15.99 -25.35 -1.04
C THR A 193 -16.63 -24.48 0.04
N PRO A 194 -17.10 -25.06 1.16
CA PRO A 194 -17.67 -24.29 2.28
C PRO A 194 -16.61 -23.55 3.13
N TYR A 195 -15.41 -23.29 2.59
CA TYR A 195 -14.30 -22.68 3.33
C TYR A 195 -14.70 -21.40 4.06
N ASP A 196 -15.38 -20.49 3.37
CA ASP A 196 -15.77 -19.20 3.95
C ASP A 196 -16.80 -19.39 5.07
N GLN A 197 -17.72 -20.35 4.93
CA GLN A 197 -18.68 -20.69 5.98
C GLN A 197 -18.01 -21.30 7.22
N LEU A 198 -16.98 -22.14 7.03
CA LEU A 198 -16.17 -22.69 8.12
C LEU A 198 -15.45 -21.56 8.88
N LEU A 199 -14.88 -20.59 8.17
CA LEU A 199 -14.24 -19.44 8.83
C LEU A 199 -15.25 -18.59 9.61
N MET A 200 -16.44 -18.35 9.05
CA MET A 200 -17.49 -17.58 9.72
C MET A 200 -18.10 -18.29 10.92
N SER A 201 -18.07 -19.63 10.96
CA SER A 201 -18.47 -20.43 12.13
C SER A 201 -17.35 -20.61 13.16
N GLY A 202 -16.24 -19.89 13.02
CA GLY A 202 -15.14 -19.86 13.99
C GLY A 202 -14.11 -20.97 13.85
N VAL A 203 -14.18 -21.79 12.80
CA VAL A 203 -13.19 -22.83 12.53
C VAL A 203 -11.86 -22.18 12.14
N SER A 204 -10.76 -22.67 12.73
CA SER A 204 -9.43 -22.13 12.42
C SER A 204 -9.07 -22.33 10.93
N ARG A 205 -8.25 -21.43 10.37
CA ARG A 205 -7.83 -21.54 8.96
C ARG A 205 -7.13 -22.86 8.64
N TYR A 206 -6.35 -23.39 9.57
CA TYR A 206 -5.66 -24.66 9.42
C TYR A 206 -6.66 -25.82 9.34
N GLU A 207 -7.59 -25.87 10.30
CA GLU A 207 -8.65 -26.87 10.36
C GLU A 207 -9.56 -26.82 9.12
N ALA A 208 -10.01 -25.62 8.75
CA ALA A 208 -10.86 -25.41 7.59
C ALA A 208 -10.16 -25.87 6.29
N ARG A 209 -8.86 -25.56 6.13
CA ARG A 209 -8.07 -26.03 4.97
C ARG A 209 -7.93 -27.54 4.94
N ARG A 210 -7.72 -28.19 6.10
CA ARG A 210 -7.63 -29.64 6.20
C ARG A 210 -8.94 -30.32 5.79
N ARG A 211 -10.08 -29.79 6.23
CA ARG A 211 -11.41 -30.34 5.93
C ARG A 211 -11.78 -30.27 4.45
N ILE A 212 -11.45 -29.16 3.79
CA ILE A 212 -11.79 -28.97 2.36
C ILE A 212 -10.76 -29.58 1.40
N ALA A 213 -9.58 -30.01 1.89
CA ALA A 213 -8.49 -30.45 1.02
C ALA A 213 -8.92 -31.53 0.01
N PRO A 214 -9.66 -32.59 0.40
CA PRO A 214 -10.13 -33.60 -0.56
C PRO A 214 -11.08 -33.04 -1.62
N ALA A 215 -11.94 -32.08 -1.25
CA ALA A 215 -12.86 -31.45 -2.19
C ALA A 215 -12.12 -30.58 -3.21
N VAL A 216 -11.12 -29.81 -2.74
CA VAL A 216 -10.25 -29.02 -3.64
C VAL A 216 -9.49 -29.94 -4.59
N GLU A 217 -8.87 -31.00 -4.08
CA GLU A 217 -8.12 -31.97 -4.89
C GLU A 217 -9.00 -32.70 -5.93
N GLY A 218 -10.27 -32.96 -5.60
CA GLY A 218 -11.24 -33.53 -6.53
C GLY A 218 -11.47 -32.63 -7.75
N VAL A 219 -11.79 -31.36 -7.51
CA VAL A 219 -12.01 -30.36 -8.58
C VAL A 219 -10.75 -30.17 -9.44
N LEU A 220 -9.56 -30.11 -8.81
CA LEU A 220 -8.32 -29.94 -9.56
C LEU A 220 -8.02 -31.15 -10.46
N ARG A 221 -8.28 -32.38 -9.98
CA ARG A 221 -8.11 -33.60 -10.78
C ARG A 221 -9.07 -33.65 -11.96
N GLU A 222 -10.34 -33.30 -11.72
CA GLU A 222 -11.34 -33.20 -12.79
C GLU A 222 -10.89 -32.23 -13.89
N TRP A 223 -10.43 -31.03 -13.51
CA TRP A 223 -9.98 -30.05 -14.49
C TRP A 223 -8.64 -30.41 -15.17
N GLN A 224 -7.81 -31.27 -14.57
CA GLN A 224 -6.60 -31.79 -15.22
C GLN A 224 -6.90 -32.93 -16.20
N GLY A 225 -7.81 -33.84 -15.84
CA GLY A 225 -8.08 -35.08 -16.59
C GLY A 225 -9.13 -34.96 -17.72
N ALA A 226 -10.05 -34.00 -17.66
CA ALA A 226 -11.11 -33.88 -18.68
C ALA A 226 -10.63 -33.46 -20.09
N GLY A 227 -9.33 -33.21 -20.28
CA GLY A 227 -8.74 -32.99 -21.61
C GLY A 227 -8.51 -34.27 -22.43
N GLU A 228 -8.64 -35.46 -21.82
CA GLU A 228 -8.39 -36.74 -22.49
C GLU A 228 -9.66 -37.38 -23.10
N GLU A 229 -10.85 -37.02 -22.64
CA GLU A 229 -12.12 -37.64 -23.10
C GLU A 229 -12.68 -37.03 -24.40
N ASP A 230 -12.26 -35.82 -24.79
CA ASP A 230 -12.78 -35.09 -25.97
C ASP A 230 -11.91 -35.26 -27.24
N ALA A 231 -10.86 -36.09 -27.16
CA ALA A 231 -9.94 -36.41 -28.27
C ALA A 231 -10.10 -37.85 -28.81
N GLY A 232 -11.17 -38.55 -28.42
CA GLY A 232 -11.50 -39.92 -28.80
C GLY A 232 -12.55 -40.02 -29.90
#